data_AF-A0A942BYN5-F1
#
_entry.id   AF-A0A942BYN5-F1
#
_cell.length_a   1.000
_cell.length_b   1.000
_cell.length_c   1.000
_cell.angle_alpha   90.00
_cell.angle_beta   90.00
_cell.angle_gamma   90.00
#
_symmetry.space_group_name_H-M   'P 1'
#
loop_
_entity.id
_entity.type
_entity.pdbx_description
1 polymer ?
#
loop_
_entity_poly.entity_id
_entity_poly.type
_entity_poly.pdbx_seq_one_letter_code
_entity_poly.pdbx_strand_id
1 'polypeptide(L)'
;MADTPFIIQEHQFQRIKGILARVCVECAARAVFLVDRDGQPIAFHGDIGDMDTTSFASLAAGNVAATSSMAKLIGEDVFPAVVHEGEHESIYISVIGRSLLVVVFDERSTLGLVKIRTKRASHDVANLLDEMSRESVVQAAASNTFFSEITDEDIDSLFS
;
A
#
# COMPACT_ATOMS: atom_id res chain seq x y z
N MET A 1 18.71 1.73 9.17
CA MET A 1 17.90 1.30 10.34
C MET A 1 16.87 0.37 9.75
N ALA A 2 16.82 -0.90 10.17
CA ALA A 2 15.77 -1.79 9.71
C ALA A 2 14.43 -1.14 10.05
N ASP A 3 13.57 -0.92 9.06
CA ASP A 3 12.28 -0.32 9.30
C ASP A 3 11.52 -1.16 10.29
N THR A 4 11.13 -0.51 11.38
CA THR A 4 10.38 -1.17 12.44
C THR A 4 9.07 -1.66 11.84
N PRO A 5 8.72 -2.95 12.00
CA PRO A 5 7.42 -3.45 11.57
C PRO A 5 6.33 -2.65 12.30
N PHE A 6 5.40 -2.10 11.53
CA PHE A 6 4.26 -1.37 12.10
C PHE A 6 3.12 -2.35 12.36
N ILE A 7 2.51 -2.25 13.53
CA ILE A 7 1.40 -3.12 13.93
C ILE A 7 0.10 -2.41 13.55
N ILE A 8 -0.66 -3.00 12.64
CA ILE A 8 -1.97 -2.48 12.25
C ILE A 8 -3.03 -3.07 13.17
N GLN A 9 -3.68 -2.22 13.97
CA GLN A 9 -4.83 -2.64 14.76
C GLN A 9 -6.10 -2.69 13.91
N GLU A 10 -7.08 -3.47 14.36
CA GLU A 10 -8.35 -3.65 13.64
C GLU A 10 -9.04 -2.31 13.30
N HIS A 11 -9.11 -1.38 14.26
CA HIS A 11 -9.76 -0.09 14.02
C HIS A 11 -9.03 0.76 12.95
N GLN A 12 -7.70 0.67 12.89
CA GLN A 12 -6.87 1.34 11.88
C GLN A 12 -7.05 0.67 10.51
N PHE A 13 -7.08 -0.65 10.48
CA PHE A 13 -7.35 -1.43 9.26
C PHE A 13 -8.72 -1.09 8.66
N GLN A 14 -9.76 -0.97 9.48
CA GLN A 14 -11.08 -0.54 9.01
C GLN A 14 -11.08 0.90 8.47
N ARG A 15 -10.32 1.82 9.08
CA ARG A 15 -10.12 3.18 8.55
C ARG A 15 -9.44 3.15 7.17
N ILE A 16 -8.39 2.34 6.99
CA ILE A 16 -7.74 2.13 5.69
C ILE A 16 -8.77 1.65 4.66
N LYS A 17 -9.51 0.58 4.96
CA LYS A 17 -10.54 0.04 4.06
C LYS A 17 -11.60 1.07 3.68
N GLY A 18 -12.01 1.92 4.64
CA GLY A 18 -12.94 3.01 4.38
C GLY A 18 -12.40 4.04 3.39
N ILE A 19 -11.12 4.41 3.52
CA ILE A 19 -10.46 5.32 2.57
C ILE A 19 -10.40 4.68 1.18
N LEU A 20 -9.94 3.43 1.06
CA LEU A 20 -9.84 2.74 -0.23
C LEU A 20 -11.19 2.57 -0.92
N ALA A 21 -12.24 2.24 -0.15
CA ALA A 21 -13.61 2.17 -0.67
C ALA A 21 -14.08 3.50 -1.26
N ARG A 22 -13.85 4.59 -0.53
CA ARG A 22 -14.19 5.94 -1.01
C ARG A 22 -13.42 6.29 -2.28
N VAL A 23 -12.11 6.02 -2.34
CA VAL A 23 -11.30 6.26 -3.54
C VAL A 23 -11.79 5.45 -4.72
N CYS A 24 -12.13 4.18 -4.51
CA CYS A 24 -12.63 3.32 -5.58
C CYS A 24 -13.88 3.92 -6.24
N VAL A 25 -14.82 4.42 -5.44
CA VAL A 25 -16.03 5.10 -5.92
C VAL A 25 -15.72 6.44 -6.57
N GLU A 26 -14.93 7.30 -5.91
CA GLU A 26 -14.62 8.65 -6.41
C GLU A 26 -13.83 8.65 -7.72
N CYS A 27 -12.98 7.63 -7.91
CA CYS A 27 -12.20 7.42 -9.13
C CYS A 27 -12.97 6.67 -10.21
N ALA A 28 -14.18 6.13 -9.96
CA ALA A 28 -14.79 5.12 -10.82
C ALA A 28 -13.79 3.99 -11.17
N ALA A 29 -12.99 3.59 -10.19
CA ALA A 29 -11.94 2.60 -10.37
C ALA A 29 -12.51 1.18 -10.29
N ARG A 30 -11.84 0.24 -10.97
CA ARG A 30 -12.11 -1.18 -10.82
C ARG A 30 -11.65 -1.66 -9.44
N ALA A 31 -10.42 -1.31 -9.05
CA ALA A 31 -9.84 -1.68 -7.76
C ALA A 31 -8.81 -0.66 -7.26
N VAL A 32 -8.65 -0.58 -5.94
CA VAL A 32 -7.69 0.27 -5.27
C VAL A 32 -6.95 -0.55 -4.21
N PHE A 33 -5.62 -0.44 -4.18
CA PHE A 33 -4.74 -1.16 -3.26
C PHE A 33 -3.90 -0.19 -2.45
N LEU A 34 -3.70 -0.51 -1.19
CA LEU A 34 -2.60 0.02 -0.39
C LEU A 34 -1.58 -1.10 -0.24
N VAL A 35 -0.35 -0.83 -0.68
CA VAL A 35 0.74 -1.80 -0.76
C VAL A 35 1.96 -1.22 -0.04
N ASP A 36 2.67 -2.02 0.73
CA ASP A 36 3.97 -1.61 1.27
C ASP A 36 5.04 -1.64 0.17
N ARG A 37 6.05 -0.78 0.26
CA ARG A 37 7.14 -0.70 -0.73
C ARG A 37 7.99 -1.98 -0.81
N ASP A 38 7.88 -2.87 0.18
CA ASP A 38 8.49 -4.21 0.15
C ASP A 38 7.63 -5.24 -0.63
N GLY A 39 6.48 -4.84 -1.18
CA GLY A 39 5.62 -5.67 -2.02
C GLY A 39 4.48 -6.38 -1.29
N GLN A 40 4.35 -6.15 0.02
CA GLN A 40 3.27 -6.73 0.81
C GLN A 40 1.94 -5.98 0.60
N PRO A 41 0.85 -6.66 0.25
CA PRO A 41 -0.47 -6.02 0.22
C PRO A 41 -0.91 -5.69 1.66
N ILE A 42 -1.27 -4.42 1.91
CA ILE A 42 -1.83 -3.98 3.20
C ILE A 42 -3.34 -4.16 3.18
N ALA A 43 -4.02 -3.57 2.18
CA ALA A 43 -5.46 -3.66 2.01
C ALA A 43 -5.85 -3.38 0.56
N PHE A 44 -7.04 -3.82 0.15
CA PHE A 44 -7.61 -3.44 -1.14
C PHE A 44 -9.13 -3.30 -1.07
N HIS A 45 -9.70 -2.66 -2.09
CA HIS A 45 -11.15 -2.55 -2.31
C HIS A 45 -11.45 -2.54 -3.80
N GLY A 46 -12.61 -3.09 -4.20
CA GLY A 46 -13.09 -3.13 -5.58
C GLY A 46 -13.16 -4.55 -6.14
N ASP A 47 -13.31 -4.65 -7.46
CA ASP A 47 -13.43 -5.91 -8.18
C ASP A 47 -12.07 -6.38 -8.70
N ILE A 48 -11.54 -7.42 -8.06
CA ILE A 48 -10.26 -8.02 -8.40
C ILE A 48 -10.38 -9.21 -9.37
N GLY A 49 -11.60 -9.71 -9.65
CA GLY A 49 -11.80 -10.96 -10.40
C GLY A 49 -10.88 -12.09 -9.91
N ASP A 50 -10.16 -12.72 -10.84
CA ASP A 50 -9.18 -13.79 -10.56
C ASP A 50 -7.74 -13.26 -10.36
N MET A 51 -7.56 -11.96 -10.12
CA MET A 51 -6.23 -11.37 -9.97
C MET A 51 -5.55 -11.85 -8.67
N ASP A 52 -4.32 -12.35 -8.79
CA ASP A 52 -3.44 -12.58 -7.65
C ASP A 52 -2.95 -11.24 -7.09
N THR A 53 -3.59 -10.80 -6.01
CA THR A 53 -3.30 -9.53 -5.35
C THR A 53 -1.90 -9.47 -4.74
N THR A 54 -1.33 -10.61 -4.35
CA THR A 54 0.01 -10.70 -3.75
C THR A 54 1.08 -10.52 -4.82
N SER A 55 0.92 -11.23 -5.94
CA SER A 55 1.79 -11.05 -7.11
C SER A 55 1.68 -9.62 -7.66
N PHE A 56 0.46 -9.07 -7.75
CA PHE A 56 0.25 -7.69 -8.21
C PHE A 56 0.95 -6.66 -7.30
N ALA A 57 0.80 -6.78 -5.98
CA ALA A 57 1.45 -5.91 -5.00
C ALA A 57 2.98 -5.96 -5.12
N SER A 58 3.54 -7.17 -5.25
CA SER A 58 4.98 -7.40 -5.40
C SER A 58 5.52 -6.76 -6.68
N LEU A 59 4.81 -6.92 -7.81
CA LEU A 59 5.16 -6.31 -9.09
C LEU A 59 5.06 -4.78 -9.05
N ALA A 60 4.02 -4.22 -8.44
CA ALA A 60 3.86 -2.79 -8.29
C ALA A 60 5.01 -2.17 -7.47
N ALA A 61 5.38 -2.80 -6.36
CA ALA A 61 6.52 -2.41 -5.55
C ALA A 61 7.85 -2.51 -6.29
N GLY A 62 8.10 -3.63 -6.98
CA GLY A 62 9.29 -3.83 -7.80
C GLY A 62 9.42 -2.80 -8.92
N ASN A 63 8.31 -2.44 -9.56
CA ASN A 63 8.28 -1.39 -10.58
C ASN A 63 8.63 0.00 -10.00
N VAL A 64 8.06 0.38 -8.85
CA VAL A 64 8.41 1.64 -8.18
C VAL A 64 9.88 1.65 -7.74
N ALA A 65 10.40 0.52 -7.26
CA ALA A 65 11.81 0.39 -6.89
C ALA A 65 12.74 0.57 -8.11
N ALA A 66 12.44 -0.08 -9.24
CA ALA A 66 13.22 0.05 -10.47
C ALA A 66 13.18 1.48 -11.03
N THR A 67 11.98 2.07 -11.10
CA THR A 67 11.78 3.44 -11.62
C THR A 67 12.40 4.51 -10.70
N SER A 68 12.54 4.26 -9.40
CA SER A 68 13.29 5.13 -8.49
C SER A 68 14.77 5.28 -8.89
N SER A 69 15.38 4.21 -9.43
CA SER A 69 16.75 4.29 -9.96
C SER A 69 16.81 5.16 -11.24
N MET A 70 15.77 5.11 -12.08
CA MET A 70 15.68 5.99 -13.24
C MET A 70 15.53 7.46 -12.86
N ALA A 71 14.74 7.78 -11.81
CA ALA A 71 14.62 9.15 -11.29
C ALA A 71 16.00 9.73 -10.95
N LYS A 72 16.82 8.95 -10.21
CA LYS A 72 18.18 9.37 -9.83
C LYS A 72 19.08 9.62 -11.04
N LEU A 73 18.97 8.81 -12.09
CA LEU A 73 19.77 8.97 -13.31
C LEU A 73 19.50 10.29 -14.04
N ILE A 74 18.30 10.84 -13.91
CA ILE A 74 17.92 12.12 -14.51
C ILE A 74 18.00 13.31 -13.55
N GLY A 75 18.51 13.09 -12.33
CA GLY A 75 18.67 14.13 -11.31
C GLY A 75 17.44 14.39 -10.44
N GLU A 76 16.44 13.51 -10.46
CA GLU A 76 15.26 13.57 -9.61
C GLU A 76 15.41 12.67 -8.37
N ASP A 77 14.83 13.06 -7.24
CA ASP A 77 14.88 12.25 -6.01
C ASP A 77 14.00 11.00 -6.11
N VAL A 78 12.77 11.18 -6.59
CA VAL A 78 11.76 10.11 -6.75
C VAL A 78 10.66 10.56 -7.70
N PHE A 79 10.06 9.61 -8.43
CA PHE A 79 8.79 9.87 -9.11
C PHE A 79 7.63 9.79 -8.09
N PRO A 80 6.89 10.89 -7.83
CA PRO A 80 5.80 10.89 -6.84
C PRO A 80 4.62 10.04 -7.29
N ALA A 81 4.50 9.79 -8.60
CA ALA A 81 3.54 8.87 -9.16
C ALA A 81 4.06 8.23 -10.44
N VAL A 82 3.57 7.03 -10.74
CA VAL A 82 3.85 6.28 -11.97
C VAL A 82 2.52 5.88 -12.61
N VAL A 83 2.47 5.93 -13.94
CA VAL A 83 1.28 5.57 -14.72
C VAL A 83 1.66 4.52 -15.75
N HIS A 84 0.84 3.48 -15.87
CA HIS A 84 0.90 2.53 -16.97
C HIS A 84 -0.45 2.58 -17.68
N GLU A 85 -0.41 2.93 -18.97
CA GLU A 85 -1.58 3.00 -19.81
C GLU A 85 -1.67 1.72 -20.64
N GLY A 86 -2.78 1.02 -20.51
CA GLY A 86 -3.12 -0.14 -21.33
C GLY A 86 -4.35 0.15 -22.21
N GLU A 87 -4.64 -0.74 -23.16
CA GLU A 87 -5.75 -0.56 -24.09
C GLU A 87 -7.13 -0.62 -23.40
N HIS A 88 -7.25 -1.40 -22.32
CA HIS A 88 -8.51 -1.60 -21.58
C HIS A 88 -8.41 -1.16 -20.13
N GLU A 89 -7.26 -1.39 -19.50
CA GLU A 89 -7.02 -1.07 -18.10
C GLU A 89 -5.73 -0.30 -17.95
N SER A 90 -5.76 0.67 -17.03
CA SER A 90 -4.64 1.51 -16.68
C SER A 90 -4.37 1.43 -15.19
N ILE A 91 -3.10 1.63 -14.81
CA ILE A 91 -2.63 1.57 -13.43
C ILE A 91 -2.03 2.93 -13.08
N TYR A 92 -2.54 3.54 -12.01
CA TYR A 92 -1.95 4.72 -11.39
C TYR A 92 -1.37 4.35 -10.03
N ILE A 93 -0.10 4.63 -9.80
CA ILE A 93 0.58 4.39 -8.52
C ILE A 93 0.99 5.73 -7.93
N SER A 94 0.49 6.08 -6.75
CA SER A 94 0.98 7.20 -5.93
C SER A 94 1.93 6.68 -4.87
N VAL A 95 3.12 7.27 -4.78
CA VAL A 95 4.09 6.95 -3.73
C VAL A 95 3.76 7.79 -2.49
N ILE A 96 3.61 7.14 -1.33
CA ILE A 96 3.24 7.75 -0.04
C ILE A 96 4.21 7.24 1.04
N GLY A 97 5.34 7.92 1.19
CA GLY A 97 6.38 7.50 2.14
C GLY A 97 6.87 6.07 1.83
N ARG A 98 6.53 5.12 2.73
CA ARG A 98 6.83 3.69 2.59
C ARG A 98 5.73 2.88 1.91
N SER A 99 4.59 3.48 1.58
CA SER A 99 3.46 2.77 0.98
C SER A 99 3.15 3.29 -0.41
N LEU A 100 2.42 2.49 -1.18
CA LEU A 100 1.99 2.75 -2.53
C LEU A 100 0.46 2.67 -2.56
N LEU A 101 -0.19 3.73 -3.01
CA LEU A 101 -1.62 3.73 -3.30
C LEU A 101 -1.80 3.48 -4.80
N VAL A 102 -2.26 2.28 -5.14
CA VAL A 102 -2.42 1.81 -6.52
C VAL A 102 -3.90 1.84 -6.90
N VAL A 103 -4.21 2.43 -8.05
CA VAL A 103 -5.57 2.49 -8.62
C VAL A 103 -5.56 1.81 -9.97
N VAL A 104 -6.38 0.79 -10.13
CA VAL A 104 -6.66 0.10 -11.40
C VAL A 104 -8.00 0.60 -11.92
N PHE A 105 -8.02 1.13 -13.14
CA PHE A 105 -9.20 1.73 -13.73
C PHE A 105 -9.29 1.46 -15.23
N ASP A 106 -10.50 1.48 -15.76
CA ASP A 106 -10.82 1.26 -17.16
C ASP A 106 -11.46 2.53 -17.76
N GLU A 107 -12.09 2.38 -18.93
CA GLU A 107 -12.82 3.41 -19.67
C GLU A 107 -13.94 4.12 -18.89
N ARG A 108 -14.36 3.60 -17.72
CA ARG A 108 -15.30 4.28 -16.82
C ARG A 108 -14.66 5.48 -16.10
N SER A 109 -13.33 5.63 -16.18
CA SER A 109 -12.58 6.71 -15.56
C SER A 109 -11.61 7.40 -16.52
N THR A 110 -10.97 8.46 -16.04
CA THR A 110 -9.91 9.17 -16.77
C THR A 110 -8.70 9.37 -15.87
N LEU A 111 -7.50 9.40 -16.46
CA LEU A 111 -6.26 9.66 -15.72
C LEU A 111 -6.33 10.98 -14.92
N GLY A 112 -6.95 12.01 -15.48
CA GLY A 112 -7.14 13.29 -14.80
C GLY A 112 -7.98 13.18 -13.53
N LEU A 113 -9.11 12.47 -13.59
CA LEU A 113 -9.96 12.21 -12.43
C LEU A 113 -9.20 11.43 -11.36
N VAL A 114 -8.55 10.33 -11.75
CA VAL A 114 -7.75 9.49 -10.83
C VAL A 114 -6.66 10.32 -10.15
N LYS A 115 -5.89 11.13 -10.89
CA LYS A 115 -4.85 11.99 -10.31
C LYS A 115 -5.38 12.94 -9.24
N ILE A 116 -6.54 13.57 -9.49
CA ILE A 116 -7.13 14.54 -8.55
C ILE A 116 -7.61 13.84 -7.27
N ARG A 117 -8.35 12.73 -7.42
CA ARG A 117 -8.94 12.00 -6.29
C ARG A 117 -7.88 11.28 -5.46
N THR A 118 -6.94 10.61 -6.12
CA THR A 118 -5.84 9.92 -5.45
C THR A 118 -4.94 10.89 -4.72
N LYS A 119 -4.65 12.09 -5.26
CA LYS A 119 -3.86 13.10 -4.52
C LYS A 119 -4.46 13.44 -3.17
N ARG A 120 -5.78 13.67 -3.09
CA ARG A 120 -6.47 13.92 -1.81
C ARG A 120 -6.37 12.71 -0.88
N ALA A 121 -6.63 11.53 -1.41
CA ALA A 121 -6.57 10.30 -0.63
C ALA A 121 -5.16 9.98 -0.11
N SER A 122 -4.11 10.31 -0.88
CA SER A 122 -2.72 10.12 -0.46
C SER A 122 -2.40 10.91 0.81
N HIS A 123 -2.98 12.10 0.99
CA HIS A 123 -2.83 12.86 2.23
C HIS A 123 -3.55 12.17 3.41
N ASP A 124 -4.78 11.68 3.20
CA ASP A 124 -5.53 10.99 4.24
C ASP A 124 -4.84 9.68 4.68
N VAL A 125 -4.32 8.92 3.72
CA VAL A 125 -3.54 7.71 3.97
C VAL A 125 -2.24 8.04 4.68
N ALA A 126 -1.49 9.06 4.24
CA ALA A 126 -0.24 9.47 4.90
C ALA A 126 -0.47 9.82 6.37
N ASN A 127 -1.49 10.63 6.67
CA ASN A 127 -1.81 11.01 8.04
C ASN A 127 -2.16 9.79 8.91
N LEU A 128 -2.92 8.83 8.35
CA LEU A 128 -3.28 7.60 9.05
C LEU A 128 -2.05 6.72 9.30
N LEU A 129 -1.17 6.54 8.31
CA LEU A 129 0.06 5.77 8.48
C LEU A 129 1.01 6.42 9.50
N ASP A 130 1.10 7.76 9.51
CA ASP A 130 1.89 8.49 10.50
C ASP A 130 1.34 8.30 11.92
N GLU A 131 0.02 8.36 12.11
CA GLU A 131 -0.66 8.07 13.37
C GLU A 131 -0.34 6.65 13.85
N MET A 132 -0.49 5.66 12.96
CA MET A 132 -0.21 4.25 13.22
C MET A 132 1.26 3.99 13.60
N SER A 133 2.19 4.66 12.93
CA SER A 133 3.63 4.51 13.21
C SER A 133 3.99 4.99 14.62
N ARG A 134 3.40 6.10 15.08
CA ARG A 134 3.63 6.64 16.42
C ARG A 134 3.07 5.74 17.50
N GLU A 135 1.88 5.19 17.29
CA GLU A 135 1.25 4.26 18.23
C GLU A 135 2.01 2.93 18.29
N SER A 136 2.50 2.44 17.14
CA SER A 136 3.30 1.21 17.06
C SER A 136 4.62 1.31 17.83
N VAL A 137 5.31 2.47 17.83
CA VAL A 137 6.54 2.65 18.60
C VAL A 137 6.29 2.60 20.12
N VAL A 138 5.20 3.23 20.57
CA VAL A 138 4.79 3.18 21.99
C VAL A 138 4.42 1.75 22.39
N GLN A 139 3.75 1.02 21.49
CA GLN A 139 3.39 -0.37 21.74
C GLN A 139 4.56 -1.33 21.62
N ALA A 140 5.51 -1.16 20.70
CA ALA A 140 6.71 -1.99 20.59
C ALA A 140 7.51 -2.02 21.90
N ALA A 141 7.54 -0.90 22.62
CA ALA A 141 8.14 -0.80 23.95
C ALA A 141 7.35 -1.55 25.04
N ALA A 142 6.04 -1.78 24.83
CA ALA A 142 5.14 -2.51 25.73
C ALA A 142 4.87 -3.96 25.30
N SER A 143 5.06 -4.31 24.02
CA SER A 143 4.63 -5.54 23.36
C SER A 143 5.67 -6.66 23.40
N ASN A 144 6.69 -6.52 24.25
CA ASN A 144 7.45 -7.67 24.76
C ASN A 144 6.54 -8.77 25.33
N THR A 145 5.24 -8.52 25.51
CA THR A 145 4.21 -9.46 25.99
C THR A 145 3.52 -10.29 24.89
N PHE A 146 3.51 -9.87 23.61
CA PHE A 146 2.74 -10.57 22.56
C PHE A 146 3.46 -11.83 22.02
N PHE A 147 4.79 -11.78 21.99
CA PHE A 147 5.64 -12.90 21.59
C PHE A 147 6.29 -13.61 22.80
N SER A 148 6.08 -13.14 24.04
CA SER A 148 6.71 -13.74 25.23
C SER A 148 6.20 -15.14 25.56
N GLU A 149 5.02 -15.51 25.07
CA GLU A 149 4.42 -16.83 25.29
C GLU A 149 4.78 -17.84 24.19
N ILE A 150 5.44 -17.40 23.10
CA ILE A 150 5.88 -18.30 22.03
C ILE A 150 7.19 -18.96 22.46
N THR A 151 7.19 -20.29 22.52
CA THR A 151 8.36 -21.09 22.87
C THR A 151 9.11 -21.56 21.63
N ASP A 152 10.37 -21.99 21.80
CA ASP A 152 11.14 -22.61 20.70
C ASP A 152 10.45 -23.89 20.18
N GLU A 153 9.74 -24.62 21.04
CA GLU A 153 8.96 -25.81 20.67
C GLU A 153 7.78 -25.46 19.74
N ASP A 154 7.10 -24.33 20.00
CA ASP A 154 6.04 -23.83 19.11
C ASP A 154 6.61 -23.49 17.72
N ILE A 155 7.82 -22.93 17.65
CA ILE A 155 8.50 -22.62 16.38
C ILE A 155 8.89 -23.90 15.64
N ASP A 156 9.49 -24.87 16.33
CA ASP A 156 9.92 -26.13 15.72
C ASP A 156 8.73 -26.93 15.15
N SER A 157 7.55 -26.84 15.77
CA SER A 157 6.33 -27.50 15.31
C SER A 157 5.82 -27.01 13.93
N LEU A 158 6.20 -25.81 13.50
CA LEU A 158 5.81 -25.25 12.19
C LEU A 158 6.52 -25.93 11.01
N PHE A 159 7.62 -26.65 11.27
CA PHE A 159 8.47 -27.27 10.25
C PHE A 159 8.45 -28.81 10.27
N SER A 160 7.73 -29.41 11.22
CA SER A 160 7.51 -30.86 11.37
C SER A 160 6.19 -31.31 10.76
#